data_AF-A0A661XMN0-F1
#
_entry.id   AF-A0A661XMN0-F1
#
_cell.length_a   1.000
_cell.length_b   1.000
_cell.length_c   1.000
_cell.angle_alpha   90.00
_cell.angle_beta   90.00
_cell.angle_gamma   90.00
#
_symmetry.space_group_name_H-M   'P 1'
#
loop_
_entity.id
_entity.type
_entity.pdbx_description
1 polymer ?
#
loop_
_entity_poly.entity_id
_entity_poly.type
_entity_poly.pdbx_seq_one_letter_code
_entity_poly.pdbx_strand_id
1 'polypeptide(L)'
;MALHFSQLFEEYDPVEQIDRLSRLQEVSINEKQFAQMIGRCRMYPHLPSGIKKTIPKLSLSDSQISKVVNGYYKDNVFGRNNCEIDLWSLYILFTSANKSSYLDTVLDKNVNAAGFVSTLVKALDSNSEFWYFN
;
A
#
# COMPACT_ATOMS: atom_id res chain seq x y z
N MET A 1 14.37 11.92 -17.24
CA MET A 1 14.42 10.50 -16.85
C MET A 1 15.74 10.16 -16.15
N ALA A 2 16.91 10.41 -16.76
CA ALA A 2 18.22 10.17 -16.13
C ALA A 2 18.45 10.96 -14.82
N LEU A 3 18.12 12.26 -14.79
CA LEU A 3 18.31 13.12 -13.60
C LEU A 3 17.51 12.68 -12.37
N HIS A 4 16.32 12.11 -12.56
CA HIS A 4 15.47 11.66 -11.45
C HIS A 4 16.00 10.37 -10.82
N PHE A 5 16.58 9.51 -11.65
CA PHE A 5 17.21 8.26 -11.19
C PHE A 5 18.44 8.54 -10.33
N SER A 6 19.29 9.51 -10.71
CA SER A 6 20.48 9.89 -9.94
C SER A 6 20.12 10.40 -8.54
N GLN A 7 19.13 11.29 -8.46
CA GLN A 7 18.64 11.83 -7.18
C GLN A 7 18.07 10.73 -6.27
N LEU A 8 17.33 9.78 -6.86
CA LEU A 8 16.75 8.65 -6.13
C LEU A 8 17.83 7.77 -5.49
N PHE A 9 18.98 7.59 -6.15
CA PHE A 9 20.11 6.84 -5.61
C PHE A 9 20.93 7.63 -4.59
N GLU A 10 21.09 8.95 -4.79
CA GLU A 10 21.80 9.81 -3.85
C GLU A 10 21.06 10.00 -2.52
N GLU A 11 19.73 9.98 -2.53
CA GLU A 11 18.88 10.09 -1.34
C GLU A 11 18.55 8.73 -0.70
N TYR A 12 18.98 7.61 -1.30
CA TYR A 12 18.65 6.27 -0.82
C TYR A 12 19.54 5.87 0.37
N ASP A 13 18.98 5.91 1.58
CA ASP A 13 19.58 5.31 2.76
C ASP A 13 19.11 3.85 2.94
N PRO A 14 19.95 2.84 2.62
CA PRO A 14 19.55 1.44 2.73
C PRO A 14 19.24 1.01 4.18
N VAL A 15 19.89 1.60 5.18
CA VAL A 15 19.70 1.24 6.59
C VAL A 15 18.35 1.76 7.06
N GLU A 16 18.03 3.01 6.74
CA GLU A 16 16.72 3.59 7.04
C GLU A 16 15.60 2.82 6.32
N GLN A 17 15.82 2.42 5.06
CA GLN A 17 14.83 1.62 4.34
C GLN A 17 14.62 0.24 4.98
N ILE A 18 15.68 -0.46 5.38
CA ILE A 18 15.57 -1.74 6.08
C ILE A 18 14.81 -1.57 7.40
N ASP A 19 15.13 -0.54 8.19
CA ASP A 19 14.43 -0.27 9.45
C ASP A 19 12.92 -0.02 9.23
N ARG A 20 12.59 0.81 8.23
CA ARG A 20 11.19 1.05 7.84
C ARG A 20 10.46 -0.22 7.43
N LEU A 21 11.10 -1.08 6.64
CA LEU A 21 10.51 -2.35 6.20
C LEU A 21 10.36 -3.34 7.36
N SER A 22 11.30 -3.34 8.31
CA SER A 22 11.26 -4.18 9.50
C SER A 22 10.02 -3.86 10.35
N ARG A 23 9.75 -2.57 10.55
CA ARG A 23 8.58 -2.09 11.31
C ARG A 23 7.24 -2.49 10.68
N LEU A 24 7.18 -2.71 9.37
CA LEU A 24 5.95 -3.13 8.70
C LEU A 24 5.52 -4.56 9.09
N GLN A 25 6.46 -5.40 9.52
CA GLN A 25 6.15 -6.76 9.98
C GLN A 25 5.56 -6.76 11.40
N GLU A 26 5.78 -5.69 12.17
CA GLU A 26 5.34 -5.57 13.56
C GLU A 26 3.90 -5.04 13.69
N VAL A 27 3.35 -4.51 12.59
CA VAL A 27 2.01 -3.92 12.55
C VAL A 27 1.10 -4.76 11.66
N SER A 28 -0.01 -5.24 12.23
CA SER A 28 -1.04 -5.97 11.50
C SER A 28 -2.37 -5.22 11.49
N ILE A 29 -3.21 -5.57 10.50
CA ILE A 29 -4.62 -5.21 10.48
C ILE A 29 -5.47 -6.48 10.47
N ASN A 30 -6.58 -6.45 11.20
CA ASN A 30 -7.53 -7.56 11.20
C ASN A 30 -8.42 -7.56 9.96
N GLU A 31 -9.15 -8.66 9.75
CA GLU A 31 -10.03 -8.83 8.59
C GLU A 31 -11.06 -7.70 8.42
N LYS A 32 -11.58 -7.13 9.52
CA LYS A 32 -12.53 -6.01 9.46
C LYS A 32 -11.86 -4.74 8.93
N GLN A 33 -10.68 -4.40 9.45
CA GLN A 33 -9.90 -3.25 8.97
C GLN A 33 -9.46 -3.45 7.52
N PHE A 34 -9.05 -4.67 7.15
CA PHE A 34 -8.71 -5.01 5.77
C PHE A 34 -9.92 -4.84 4.84
N ALA A 35 -11.08 -5.38 5.18
CA ALA A 35 -12.30 -5.26 4.37
C ALA A 35 -12.73 -3.80 4.20
N GLN A 36 -12.69 -3.01 5.27
CA GLN A 36 -12.99 -1.57 5.23
C GLN A 36 -12.05 -0.83 4.28
N MET A 37 -10.73 -1.06 4.43
CA MET A 37 -9.71 -0.47 3.57
C MET A 37 -9.93 -0.84 2.10
N ILE A 38 -10.19 -2.12 1.79
CA ILE A 38 -10.46 -2.55 0.41
C ILE A 38 -11.70 -1.86 -0.16
N GLY A 39 -12.77 -1.72 0.62
CA GLY A 39 -13.95 -0.95 0.23
C GLY A 39 -13.60 0.50 -0.12
N ARG A 40 -12.81 1.16 0.74
CA ARG A 40 -12.34 2.54 0.55
C ARG A 40 -11.41 2.68 -0.66
N CYS A 41 -10.56 1.70 -0.93
CA CYS A 41 -9.75 1.62 -2.15
C CYS A 41 -10.62 1.61 -3.41
N ARG A 42 -11.73 0.86 -3.40
CA ARG A 42 -12.68 0.81 -4.54
C ARG A 42 -13.50 2.10 -4.69
N MET A 43 -13.76 2.80 -3.60
CA MET A 43 -14.45 4.11 -3.62
C MET A 43 -13.55 5.24 -4.12
N TYR A 44 -12.25 5.20 -3.82
CA TYR A 44 -11.28 6.28 -4.08
C TYR A 44 -11.28 6.84 -5.53
N PRO A 45 -11.36 6.03 -6.60
CA PRO A 45 -11.44 6.54 -7.97
C PRO A 45 -12.64 7.44 -8.23
N HIS A 46 -13.75 7.21 -7.52
CA HIS A 46 -15.05 7.86 -7.70
C HIS A 46 -15.26 9.08 -6.79
N LEU A 47 -14.30 9.39 -5.91
CA LEU A 47 -14.43 10.55 -5.03
C LEU A 47 -14.39 11.88 -5.81
N PRO A 48 -15.15 12.89 -5.36
CA PRO A 48 -15.01 14.26 -5.85
C PRO A 48 -13.56 14.73 -5.76
N SER A 49 -13.12 15.50 -6.77
CA SER A 49 -11.73 15.95 -6.89
C SER A 49 -11.22 16.75 -5.67
N GLY A 50 -12.11 17.49 -4.98
CA GLY A 50 -11.77 18.23 -3.76
C GLY A 50 -11.38 17.33 -2.59
N ILE A 51 -12.15 16.27 -2.35
CA ILE A 51 -11.90 15.29 -1.27
C ILE A 51 -10.67 14.43 -1.62
N LYS A 52 -10.52 14.07 -2.89
CA LYS A 52 -9.41 13.22 -3.34
C LYS A 52 -8.03 13.83 -3.09
N LYS A 53 -7.91 15.16 -3.08
CA LYS A 53 -6.65 15.89 -2.82
C LYS A 53 -6.16 15.80 -1.37
N THR A 54 -7.06 15.52 -0.42
CA THR A 54 -6.71 15.45 1.01
C THR A 54 -6.43 14.02 1.47
N ILE A 55 -6.62 13.04 0.59
CA ILE A 55 -6.48 11.61 0.89
C ILE A 55 -5.21 11.09 0.20
N PRO A 56 -4.43 10.20 0.84
CA PRO A 56 -3.29 9.56 0.19
C PRO A 56 -3.70 8.91 -1.13
N LYS A 57 -2.99 9.25 -2.20
CA LYS A 57 -3.30 8.70 -3.51
C LYS A 57 -3.07 7.19 -3.52
N LEU A 58 -4.02 6.44 -4.06
CA LEU A 58 -3.83 5.04 -4.42
C LEU A 58 -3.96 4.85 -5.93
N SER A 59 -2.94 4.27 -6.54
CA SER A 59 -2.81 4.12 -8.01
C SER A 59 -3.03 2.68 -8.47
N LEU A 60 -4.00 1.99 -7.85
CA LEU A 60 -4.44 0.65 -8.24
C LEU A 60 -5.79 0.71 -8.94
N SER A 61 -5.95 -0.05 -10.02
CA SER A 61 -7.25 -0.30 -10.66
C SER A 61 -8.08 -1.29 -9.84
N ASP A 62 -9.39 -1.35 -10.11
CA ASP A 62 -10.28 -2.32 -9.47
C ASP A 62 -9.83 -3.79 -9.69
N SER A 63 -9.30 -4.10 -10.87
CA SER A 63 -8.73 -5.42 -11.16
C SER A 63 -7.47 -5.71 -10.33
N GLN A 64 -6.64 -4.70 -10.06
CA GLN A 64 -5.47 -4.84 -9.20
C GLN A 64 -5.87 -4.99 -7.73
N ILE A 65 -6.86 -4.23 -7.27
CA ILE A 65 -7.44 -4.42 -5.92
C ILE A 65 -7.99 -5.85 -5.77
N SER A 66 -8.65 -6.38 -6.79
CA SER A 66 -9.15 -7.76 -6.77
C SER A 66 -8.01 -8.79 -6.68
N LYS A 67 -6.84 -8.52 -7.25
CA LYS A 67 -5.64 -9.34 -7.06
C LYS A 67 -5.10 -9.28 -5.62
N VAL A 68 -5.11 -8.11 -5.00
CA VAL A 68 -4.72 -7.97 -3.58
C VAL A 68 -5.64 -8.81 -2.68
N VAL A 69 -6.95 -8.73 -2.90
CA VAL A 69 -7.94 -9.56 -2.16
C VAL A 69 -7.70 -11.05 -2.41
N ASN A 70 -7.39 -11.44 -3.65
CA ASN A 70 -7.05 -12.82 -3.96
C ASN A 70 -5.82 -13.30 -3.19
N GLY A 71 -4.75 -12.50 -3.17
CA GLY A 71 -3.53 -12.78 -2.42
C GLY A 71 -3.78 -12.90 -0.92
N TYR A 72 -4.59 -12.00 -0.35
CA TYR A 72 -4.96 -12.06 1.07
C TYR A 72 -5.56 -13.42 1.50
N TYR A 73 -6.35 -14.06 0.63
CA TYR A 73 -6.95 -15.37 0.95
C TYR A 73 -6.16 -16.58 0.44
N LYS A 74 -5.35 -16.44 -0.60
CA LYS A 74 -4.77 -17.59 -1.34
C LYS A 74 -3.25 -17.66 -1.34
N ASP A 75 -2.56 -16.56 -1.01
CA ASP A 75 -1.10 -16.56 -0.96
C ASP A 75 -0.64 -17.23 0.34
N ASN A 76 0.19 -18.27 0.25
CA ASN A 76 0.67 -19.01 1.42
C ASN A 76 1.82 -18.32 2.16
N VAL A 77 2.42 -17.29 1.55
CA VAL A 77 3.60 -16.60 2.08
C VAL A 77 3.24 -15.19 2.55
N PHE A 78 2.44 -14.46 1.77
CA PHE A 78 2.06 -13.06 2.04
C PHE A 78 0.56 -12.89 2.25
N GLY A 79 -0.20 -13.97 2.33
CA GLY A 79 -1.62 -13.95 2.64
C GLY A 79 -1.88 -13.77 4.13
N ARG A 80 -3.16 -13.80 4.51
CA ARG A 80 -3.58 -13.65 5.91
C ARG A 80 -3.01 -14.76 6.79
N ASN A 81 -2.65 -14.40 8.01
CA ASN A 81 -2.34 -15.31 9.10
C ASN A 81 -3.34 -15.09 10.24
N ASN A 82 -4.06 -16.14 10.66
CA ASN A 82 -5.07 -16.05 11.73
C ASN A 82 -6.07 -14.89 11.59
N CYS A 83 -6.55 -14.63 10.37
CA CYS A 83 -7.47 -13.53 10.02
C CYS A 83 -6.89 -12.11 10.16
N GLU A 84 -5.58 -11.98 10.25
CA GLU A 84 -4.85 -10.72 10.17
C GLU A 84 -3.84 -10.74 9.02
N ILE A 85 -3.38 -9.57 8.61
CA ILE A 85 -2.27 -9.43 7.67
C ILE A 85 -1.33 -8.33 8.17
N ASP A 86 -0.03 -8.64 8.22
CA ASP A 86 0.98 -7.64 8.53
C ASP A 86 1.16 -6.66 7.35
N LEU A 87 1.57 -5.43 7.65
CA LEU A 87 1.66 -4.38 6.63
C LEU A 87 2.77 -4.63 5.61
N TRP A 88 3.77 -5.47 5.93
CA TRP A 88 4.79 -5.88 4.97
C TRP A 88 4.20 -6.83 3.93
N SER A 89 3.51 -7.87 4.35
CA SER A 89 2.78 -8.79 3.47
C SER A 89 1.77 -8.04 2.62
N LEU A 90 1.03 -7.10 3.22
CA LEU A 90 0.12 -6.22 2.50
C LEU A 90 0.85 -5.41 1.42
N TYR A 91 1.97 -4.76 1.75
CA TYR A 91 2.80 -4.03 0.79
C TYR A 91 3.24 -4.90 -0.39
N ILE A 92 3.65 -6.14 -0.12
CA ILE A 92 4.03 -7.11 -1.15
C ILE A 92 2.84 -7.49 -2.04
N LEU A 93 1.64 -7.66 -1.49
CA LEU A 93 0.43 -7.89 -2.28
C LEU A 93 0.10 -6.69 -3.19
N PHE A 94 0.23 -5.46 -2.69
CA PHE A 94 -0.01 -4.25 -3.49
C PHE A 94 0.99 -4.10 -4.64
N THR A 95 2.28 -4.31 -4.37
CA THR A 95 3.32 -4.19 -5.40
C THR A 95 3.30 -5.35 -6.39
N SER A 96 2.98 -6.57 -5.95
CA SER A 96 2.81 -7.71 -6.86
C SER A 96 1.60 -7.55 -7.79
N ALA A 97 0.52 -6.91 -7.34
CA ALA A 97 -0.62 -6.56 -8.18
C ALA A 97 -0.26 -5.55 -9.30
N ASN A 98 0.87 -4.84 -9.20
CA ASN A 98 1.39 -3.96 -10.26
C ASN A 98 2.10 -4.69 -11.39
N LYS A 99 2.53 -5.95 -11.21
CA LYS A 99 3.34 -6.69 -12.19
C LYS A 99 2.69 -6.89 -13.57
N SER A 100 1.36 -6.69 -13.70
CA SER A 100 0.65 -6.75 -14.98
C SER A 100 0.36 -5.38 -15.62
N SER A 101 0.90 -4.29 -15.06
CA SER A 101 0.76 -2.94 -15.62
C SER A 101 1.85 -2.66 -16.65
N TYR A 102 1.57 -1.81 -17.64
CA TYR A 102 2.57 -1.28 -18.59
C TYR A 102 3.87 -0.91 -17.85
N LEU A 103 4.98 -1.55 -18.26
CA LEU A 103 6.32 -1.48 -17.65
C LEU A 103 6.71 -0.05 -17.26
N ASP A 104 6.36 0.91 -18.10
CA ASP A 104 6.73 2.32 -18.00
C ASP A 104 6.17 3.03 -16.76
N THR A 105 5.15 2.47 -16.08
CA THR A 105 4.51 3.08 -14.88
C THR A 105 4.71 2.28 -13.59
N VAL A 106 5.42 1.15 -13.65
CA VAL A 106 5.57 0.24 -12.50
C VAL A 106 6.30 0.91 -11.34
N LEU A 107 7.34 1.69 -11.64
CA LEU A 107 8.12 2.40 -10.62
C LEU A 107 7.25 3.40 -9.84
N ASP A 108 6.53 4.27 -10.54
CA ASP A 108 5.65 5.28 -9.92
C ASP A 108 4.55 4.64 -9.06
N LYS A 109 3.99 3.52 -9.52
CA LYS A 109 2.97 2.77 -8.75
C LYS A 109 3.55 2.11 -7.50
N ASN A 110 4.80 1.65 -7.55
CA ASN A 110 5.47 1.05 -6.38
C ASN A 110 5.83 2.12 -5.34
N VAL A 111 6.32 3.28 -5.78
CA VAL A 111 6.54 4.45 -4.91
C VAL A 111 5.23 4.87 -4.26
N ASN A 112 4.14 4.91 -5.03
CA ASN A 112 2.82 5.22 -4.50
C ASN A 112 2.33 4.19 -3.47
N ALA A 113 2.52 2.89 -3.72
CA ALA A 113 2.17 1.83 -2.77
C ALA A 113 2.98 1.94 -1.47
N ALA A 114 4.28 2.22 -1.56
CA ALA A 114 5.13 2.41 -0.38
C ALA A 114 4.68 3.60 0.47
N GLY A 115 4.38 4.74 -0.17
CA GLY A 115 3.85 5.93 0.52
C GLY A 115 2.48 5.68 1.16
N PHE A 116 1.61 4.92 0.48
CA PHE A 116 0.31 4.52 1.02
C PHE A 116 0.46 3.69 2.30
N VAL A 117 1.25 2.60 2.26
CA VAL A 117 1.46 1.71 3.41
C VAL A 117 2.14 2.46 4.58
N SER A 118 3.10 3.33 4.28
CA SER A 118 3.73 4.19 5.31
C SER A 118 2.71 5.10 6.01
N THR A 119 1.67 5.53 5.30
CA THR A 119 0.59 6.33 5.89
C THR A 119 -0.35 5.48 6.75
N LEU A 120 -0.56 4.21 6.39
CA LEU A 120 -1.31 3.27 7.24
C LEU A 120 -0.64 3.09 8.60
N VAL A 121 0.69 2.88 8.63
CA VAL A 121 1.47 2.75 9.87
C VAL A 121 1.22 3.96 10.78
N LYS A 122 1.39 5.17 10.23
CA LYS A 122 1.18 6.41 10.98
C LYS A 122 -0.24 6.54 11.51
N ALA A 123 -1.24 6.16 10.71
CA ALA A 123 -2.64 6.21 11.12
C ALA A 123 -2.94 5.26 12.29
N LEU A 124 -2.38 4.05 12.25
CA LEU A 124 -2.52 3.06 13.32
C LEU A 124 -1.79 3.49 14.60
N ASP A 125 -0.55 3.98 14.48
CA ASP A 125 0.27 4.43 15.62
C ASP A 125 -0.35 5.64 16.35
N SER A 126 -0.92 6.58 15.60
CA SER A 126 -1.48 7.82 16.16
C SER A 126 -2.95 7.73 16.57
N ASN A 127 -3.62 6.60 16.29
CA ASN A 127 -5.08 6.44 16.41
C ASN A 127 -5.86 7.61 15.78
N SER A 128 -5.28 8.23 14.76
CA SER A 128 -5.85 9.40 14.09
C SER A 128 -6.98 9.00 13.14
N GLU A 129 -7.91 9.91 12.88
CA GLU A 129 -8.92 9.70 11.85
C GLU A 129 -8.27 9.49 10.48
N PHE A 130 -8.37 8.26 9.97
CA PHE A 130 -7.84 7.89 8.68
C PHE A 130 -8.96 7.39 7.78
N TRP A 131 -9.13 8.07 6.65
CA TRP A 131 -10.27 7.86 5.77
C TRP A 131 -10.44 6.40 5.28
N TYR A 132 -9.35 5.64 5.16
CA TYR A 132 -9.44 4.23 4.75
C TYR A 132 -9.81 3.27 5.90
N PHE A 133 -9.70 3.69 7.16
CA PHE A 133 -10.10 2.90 8.33
C PHE A 133 -11.41 3.37 8.97
N ASN A 134 -11.84 4.60 8.68
CA ASN A 134 -13.15 5.16 9.06
C ASN A 134 -14.24 4.74 8.08
#